data_AF-A0A969QY21-F1
#
_entry.id   AF-A0A969QY21-F1
#
_cell.length_a   1.000
_cell.length_b   1.000
_cell.length_c   1.000
_cell.angle_alpha   90.00
_cell.angle_beta   90.00
_cell.angle_gamma   90.00
#
_symmetry.space_group_name_H-M   'P 1'
#
loop_
_entity.id
_entity.type
_entity.pdbx_description
1 polymer ?
#
loop_
_entity_poly.entity_id
_entity_poly.type
_entity_poly.pdbx_seq_one_letter_code
_entity_poly.pdbx_strand_id
1 'polypeptide(L)'
;MVSQRLKSGASENLAGYAFLAPALLVLGTFIVLPILYAVFLSLQKVQLLGGIDYEFVGLRNFARLRADERVWIALGNTIEYVAIVV
;
A
#
# COMPACT_ATOMS: atom_id res chain seq x y z
N MET A 1 51.47 0.21 4.11
CA MET A 1 50.43 0.82 3.25
C MET A 1 49.14 -0.03 3.22
N VAL A 2 48.60 -0.48 4.37
CA VAL A 2 47.45 -1.43 4.40
C VAL A 2 46.35 -1.08 5.45
N SER A 3 46.53 -0.04 6.28
CA SER A 3 45.66 0.16 7.46
C SER A 3 44.32 0.90 7.22
N GLN A 4 43.98 1.35 6.00
CA GLN A 4 42.76 2.18 5.79
C GLN A 4 41.47 1.39 5.50
N ARG A 5 41.49 0.06 5.41
CA ARG A 5 40.35 -0.73 4.91
C ARG A 5 39.18 -0.97 5.90
N LEU A 6 39.29 -0.58 7.17
CA LEU A 6 38.30 -0.94 8.19
C LEU A 6 37.31 0.17 8.58
N LYS A 7 37.50 1.40 8.09
CA LYS A 7 36.59 2.53 8.39
C LYS A 7 35.51 2.76 7.33
N SER A 8 35.55 2.07 6.17
CA SER A 8 34.68 2.43 5.03
C SER A 8 33.32 1.73 5.01
N GLY A 9 33.14 0.56 5.63
CA GLY A 9 31.89 -0.21 5.47
C GLY A 9 30.61 0.51 5.90
N ALA A 10 30.65 1.24 7.03
CA ALA A 10 29.49 2.01 7.50
C ALA A 10 29.25 3.28 6.67
N SER A 11 30.32 3.95 6.23
CA SER A 11 30.25 5.16 5.39
C SER A 11 29.78 4.86 3.98
N GLU A 12 30.17 3.70 3.43
CA GLU A 12 29.83 3.23 2.09
C GLU A 12 28.37 2.76 2.04
N ASN A 13 27.91 2.06 3.09
CA ASN A 13 26.48 1.74 3.25
C ASN A 13 25.61 3.00 3.36
N LEU A 14 26.05 4.01 4.12
CA LEU A 14 25.33 5.28 4.25
C LEU A 14 25.25 6.03 2.90
N ALA A 15 26.33 6.04 2.13
CA ALA A 15 26.35 6.62 0.78
C ALA A 15 25.40 5.85 -0.17
N GLY A 16 25.35 4.52 -0.08
CA GLY A 16 24.41 3.69 -0.82
C GLY A 16 22.94 4.01 -0.49
N TYR A 17 22.59 4.12 0.80
CA TYR A 17 21.24 4.53 1.18
C TYR A 17 20.91 5.96 0.77
N ALA A 18 21.86 6.89 0.83
CA ALA A 18 21.65 8.26 0.37
C ALA A 18 21.38 8.32 -1.14
N PHE A 19 22.03 7.48 -1.94
CA PHE A 19 21.77 7.37 -3.38
C PHE A 19 20.39 6.76 -3.68
N LEU A 20 19.94 5.79 -2.88
CA LEU A 20 18.60 5.20 -2.98
C LEU A 20 17.49 6.12 -2.44
N ALA A 21 17.82 7.06 -1.55
CA ALA A 21 16.85 7.87 -0.83
C ALA A 21 15.84 8.58 -1.74
N PRO A 22 16.21 9.21 -2.87
CA PRO A 22 15.23 9.84 -3.76
C PRO A 22 14.21 8.85 -4.33
N ALA A 23 14.66 7.66 -4.74
CA ALA A 23 13.77 6.62 -5.25
C ALA A 23 12.85 6.09 -4.13
N LEU A 24 13.39 5.84 -2.93
CA LEU A 24 12.61 5.39 -1.78
C LEU A 24 11.59 6.44 -1.32
N LEU A 25 11.92 7.72 -1.39
CA LEU A 25 10.98 8.81 -1.09
C LEU A 25 9.82 8.83 -2.08
N VAL A 26 10.10 8.69 -3.37
CA VAL A 26 9.06 8.63 -4.41
C VAL A 26 8.18 7.39 -4.21
N LEU A 27 8.78 6.21 -4.06
CA LEU A 27 8.04 4.97 -3.83
C LEU A 27 7.23 5.03 -2.52
N GLY A 28 7.82 5.54 -1.44
CA GLY A 28 7.14 5.73 -0.16
C GLY A 28 5.94 6.66 -0.28
N THR A 29 6.09 7.78 -0.98
CA THR A 29 5.04 8.80 -1.11
C THR A 29 3.91 8.35 -2.03
N PHE A 30 4.22 7.72 -3.17
CA PHE A 30 3.22 7.41 -4.20
C PHE A 30 2.71 5.97 -4.18
N ILE A 31 3.37 5.07 -3.44
CA ILE A 31 2.92 3.68 -3.29
C ILE A 31 2.53 3.42 -1.84
N VAL A 32 3.44 3.61 -0.89
CA VAL A 32 3.20 3.20 0.50
C VAL A 32 2.12 4.08 1.15
N LEU A 33 2.21 5.40 1.03
CA LEU A 33 1.24 6.33 1.61
C LEU A 33 -0.21 6.06 1.13
N PRO A 34 -0.52 5.97 -0.18
CA PRO A 34 -1.88 5.69 -0.61
C PRO A 34 -2.37 4.30 -0.20
N ILE A 35 -1.50 3.29 -0.11
CA ILE A 35 -1.88 1.97 0.43
C ILE A 35 -2.29 2.09 1.90
N LEU A 36 -1.48 2.76 2.72
CA LEU A 36 -1.81 2.98 4.14
C LEU A 36 -3.12 3.76 4.30
N TYR A 37 -3.34 4.76 3.44
CA TYR A 37 -4.58 5.53 3.44
C TYR A 37 -5.78 4.66 3.03
N ALA A 38 -5.66 3.83 1.99
CA ALA A 38 -6.71 2.89 1.59
C ALA A 38 -7.03 1.88 2.70
N VAL A 39 -6.00 1.35 3.39
CA VAL A 39 -6.19 0.48 4.56
C VAL A 39 -6.93 1.23 5.67
N PHE A 40 -6.52 2.46 6.00
CA PHE A 40 -7.22 3.31 6.96
C PHE A 40 -8.70 3.48 6.58
N LEU A 41 -8.99 3.89 5.35
CA LEU A 41 -10.35 4.09 4.84
C LEU A 41 -11.18 2.80 4.83
N SER A 42 -10.57 1.64 4.56
CA SER A 42 -11.27 0.36 4.54
C SER A 42 -11.92 0.01 5.88
N LEU A 43 -11.39 0.57 6.98
CA LEU A 43 -11.90 0.40 8.35
C LEU A 43 -12.88 1.51 8.77
N GLN A 44 -13.06 2.53 7.94
CA GLN A 44 -14.00 3.63 8.15
C GLN A 44 -15.25 3.45 7.29
N LYS A 45 -16.37 3.97 7.75
CA LYS A 45 -17.50 4.34 6.89
C LYS A 45 -17.31 5.82 6.57
N VAL A 46 -17.12 6.09 5.28
CA VAL A 46 -16.81 7.43 4.77
C VAL A 46 -18.05 8.01 4.10
N GLN A 47 -18.52 9.14 4.60
CA GLN A 47 -19.59 9.91 3.98
C GLN A 47 -18.94 11.12 3.28
N LEU A 48 -19.14 11.25 1.96
CA LEU A 48 -18.60 12.36 1.17
C LEU A 48 -19.66 13.43 0.84
N LEU A 49 -20.94 13.06 0.86
CA LEU A 49 -22.06 13.96 0.60
C LEU A 49 -22.44 14.69 1.89
N GLY A 50 -22.42 16.02 1.86
CA GLY A 50 -22.73 16.87 3.01
C GLY A 50 -21.52 17.23 3.87
N GLY A 51 -20.31 16.89 3.42
CA GLY A 51 -19.07 17.06 4.18
C GLY A 51 -18.28 15.75 4.18
N ILE A 52 -17.01 15.81 4.57
CA ILE A 52 -16.18 14.61 4.77
C ILE A 52 -16.33 14.19 6.23
N ASP A 53 -16.95 13.04 6.45
CA ASP A 53 -17.08 12.42 7.77
C ASP A 53 -16.54 10.98 7.77
N TYR A 54 -15.85 10.63 8.86
CA TYR A 54 -15.17 9.35 9.04
C TYR A 54 -15.67 8.68 10.32
N GLU A 55 -16.40 7.58 10.16
CA GLU A 55 -16.89 6.76 11.28
C GLU A 55 -16.10 5.44 11.34
N PHE A 56 -15.40 5.16 12.45
CA PHE A 56 -14.67 3.90 12.59
C PHE A 56 -15.63 2.72 12.78
N VAL A 57 -15.68 1.84 11.78
CA VAL A 57 -16.57 0.67 11.77
C VAL A 57 -15.82 -0.67 11.83
N GLY A 58 -14.48 -0.64 11.87
CA GLY A 58 -13.63 -1.82 11.92
C GLY A 58 -13.82 -2.70 10.68
N LEU A 59 -13.95 -4.02 10.87
CA LEU A 59 -14.07 -4.97 9.76
C LEU A 59 -15.48 -5.08 9.15
N ARG A 60 -16.41 -4.20 9.53
CA ARG A 60 -17.81 -4.28 9.10
C ARG A 60 -17.99 -4.11 7.59
N ASN A 61 -17.13 -3.31 6.95
CA ASN A 61 -17.12 -3.20 5.49
C ASN A 61 -16.81 -4.54 4.83
N PHE A 62 -15.79 -5.27 5.33
CA PHE A 62 -15.46 -6.61 4.83
C PHE A 62 -16.57 -7.64 5.10
N ALA A 63 -17.22 -7.57 6.26
CA ALA A 63 -18.37 -8.43 6.56
C ALA A 63 -19.54 -8.20 5.58
N ARG A 64 -19.79 -6.94 5.17
CA ARG A 64 -20.78 -6.61 4.13
C ARG A 64 -20.38 -7.18 2.77
N LEU A 65 -19.12 -7.03 2.37
CA LEU A 65 -18.62 -7.56 1.09
C LEU A 65 -18.82 -9.08 0.99
N ARG A 66 -18.61 -9.81 2.08
CA ARG A 66 -18.83 -11.26 2.11
C ARG A 66 -20.27 -11.66 1.79
N ALA A 67 -21.24 -10.87 2.26
CA ALA A 67 -22.66 -11.14 2.05
C ALA A 67 -23.20 -10.59 0.71
N ASP A 68 -22.38 -9.86 -0.04
CA ASP A 68 -22.78 -9.25 -1.32
C ASP A 68 -22.50 -10.20 -2.48
N GLU A 69 -23.56 -10.71 -3.11
CA GLU A 69 -23.47 -11.60 -4.28
C GLU A 69 -22.69 -10.96 -5.44
N ARG A 70 -22.78 -9.64 -5.61
CA ARG A 70 -22.11 -8.92 -6.70
C ARG A 70 -20.59 -8.98 -6.57
N VAL A 71 -20.07 -9.02 -5.34
CA VAL A 71 -18.63 -9.16 -5.08
C VAL A 71 -18.15 -10.50 -5.63
N TRP A 72 -18.90 -11.58 -5.38
CA TRP A 72 -18.52 -12.92 -5.85
C TRP A 72 -18.63 -13.06 -7.36
N ILE A 73 -19.65 -12.48 -7.98
CA ILE A 73 -19.77 -12.44 -9.44
C ILE A 73 -18.59 -11.67 -10.05
N ALA A 74 -18.26 -10.49 -9.53
CA ALA A 74 -17.15 -9.69 -10.04
C ALA A 74 -15.79 -10.38 -9.86
N LEU A 75 -15.56 -11.05 -8.73
CA LEU A 75 -14.35 -11.85 -8.50
C LEU A 75 -14.26 -13.02 -9.48
N GLY A 76 -15.37 -13.74 -9.73
CA GLY A 76 -15.42 -14.82 -10.71
C GLY A 76 -15.05 -14.33 -12.11
N ASN A 77 -15.67 -13.25 -12.57
CA ASN A 77 -15.37 -12.63 -13.87
C ASN A 77 -13.89 -12.17 -13.97
N THR A 78 -13.34 -11.64 -12.88
CA THR A 78 -11.93 -11.21 -12.85
C THR A 78 -10.98 -12.39 -12.98
N ILE A 79 -11.27 -13.49 -12.27
CA ILE A 79 -10.48 -14.73 -12.35
C ILE A 79 -10.56 -15.32 -13.76
N GLU A 80 -11.76 -15.36 -14.35
CA GLU A 80 -11.96 -15.84 -15.73
C GLU A 80 -11.17 -14.98 -16.73
N TYR A 81 -11.22 -13.66 -16.61
CA TYR A 81 -10.45 -12.76 -17.46
C TYR A 81 -8.94 -12.99 -17.34
N VAL A 82 -8.43 -13.08 -16.11
CA VAL A 82 -7.00 -13.36 -15.88
C VAL A 82 -6.60 -14.71 -16.48
N ALA A 83 -7.45 -15.74 -16.36
CA ALA A 83 -7.12 -17.07 -16.88
C ALA A 83 -7.15 -17.17 -18.40
N ILE A 84 -7.99 -16.38 -19.08
CA ILE A 84 -8.18 -16.45 -20.54
C ILE A 84 -7.31 -15.43 -21.27
N VAL A 85 -7.14 -14.23 -20.72
CA VAL A 85 -6.58 -13.08 -21.46
C VAL A 85 -5.14 -12.75 -21.08
N VAL A 86 -4.78 -12.82 -19.79
CA VAL A 86 -3.44 -12.48 -19.28
C VAL A 86 -2.52 -13.69 -19.40
#